data_AF-A0A875RVU7-F1
#
_entry.id   AF-A0A875RVU7-F1
#
_cell.length_a   1.000
_cell.length_b   1.000
_cell.length_c   1.000
_cell.angle_alpha   90.00
_cell.angle_beta   90.00
_cell.angle_gamma   90.00
#
_symmetry.space_group_name_H-M   'P 1'
#
loop_
_entity.id
_entity.type
_entity.pdbx_description
1 polymer ?
#
loop_
_entity_poly.entity_id
_entity_poly.type
_entity_poly.pdbx_seq_one_letter_code
_entity_poly.pdbx_strand_id
1 'polypeptide(L)'
;MQLKHPVLCKENLVVMFLTVPNDFTNWKKFANIELTDEFEGVRVHIPSRFKINVNHLLRGLRDNESDDSTGSSPAGGNNMAARNDSVINNITQIWNESPVNHKSVDFVDNFDHLNTSLTRMADLWSKFAFLAERIERRELAVASDHQKAGAFLENFANVNTNVFGMDNIIENRSRKTTEESQNLNIINTILKQAIGFFGNTKKVKEEEMTSVCLDVIENFKKFQDYMASLHFLMERITNYRNESEKRIHILLNKLTRANERLSHIKGKSDIKGSEIDRLVTITTQTSDQLNNLISRIILVKLTFVNEYALYQKTKYIISEVFQDWFRERLKFGDVQQEAVQRLFTDLQDLPLK
;
A
#
# COMPACT_ATOMS: atom_id res chain seq x y z
N MET A 1 -1.16 12.65 -15.04
CA MET A 1 -1.52 12.08 -13.73
C MET A 1 -2.87 11.39 -13.87
N GLN A 2 -2.93 10.08 -14.14
CA GLN A 2 -4.20 9.35 -14.21
C GLN A 2 -4.49 8.74 -12.84
N LEU A 3 -5.50 9.27 -12.15
CA LEU A 3 -6.01 8.69 -10.91
C LEU A 3 -6.71 7.35 -11.24
N LYS A 4 -6.06 6.23 -10.91
CA LYS A 4 -6.57 4.87 -11.22
C LYS A 4 -7.62 4.36 -10.23
N HIS A 5 -7.81 5.05 -9.11
CA HIS A 5 -8.72 4.63 -8.06
C HIS A 5 -10.19 4.95 -8.43
N PRO A 6 -11.11 3.96 -8.48
CA PRO A 6 -12.44 4.11 -9.07
C PRO A 6 -13.41 5.03 -8.30
N VAL A 7 -13.16 5.24 -7.01
CA VAL A 7 -13.94 6.16 -6.16
C VAL A 7 -13.32 7.56 -6.19
N LEU A 8 -12.06 7.72 -5.76
CA LEU A 8 -11.34 9.00 -5.77
C LEU A 8 -11.34 9.73 -7.12
N CYS A 9 -11.33 9.04 -8.26
CA CYS A 9 -11.38 9.72 -9.57
C CYS A 9 -12.72 10.41 -9.86
N LYS A 10 -13.78 10.05 -9.13
CA LYS A 10 -15.13 10.63 -9.22
C LYS A 10 -15.40 11.61 -8.08
N GLU A 11 -14.50 11.71 -7.12
CA GLU A 11 -14.68 12.56 -5.95
C GLU A 11 -14.60 14.03 -6.36
N ASN A 12 -15.61 14.81 -5.97
CA ASN A 12 -15.74 16.21 -6.39
C ASN A 12 -14.51 17.04 -5.98
N LEU A 13 -13.96 16.81 -4.79
CA LEU A 13 -12.75 17.49 -4.32
C LEU A 13 -11.53 17.20 -5.22
N VAL A 14 -11.35 15.95 -5.63
CA VAL A 14 -10.26 15.53 -6.52
C VAL A 14 -10.45 16.12 -7.92
N VAL A 15 -11.67 16.07 -8.46
CA VAL A 15 -11.99 16.65 -9.77
C VAL A 15 -11.75 18.16 -9.76
N MET A 16 -12.23 18.86 -8.73
CA MET A 16 -12.04 20.30 -8.57
C MET A 16 -10.57 20.65 -8.38
N PHE A 17 -9.80 19.88 -7.60
CA PHE A 17 -8.35 20.07 -7.45
C PHE A 17 -7.61 19.96 -8.79
N LEU A 18 -8.01 19.04 -9.66
CA LEU A 18 -7.37 18.82 -10.96
C LEU A 18 -7.83 19.80 -12.06
N THR A 19 -8.99 20.43 -11.90
CA THR A 19 -9.62 21.26 -12.96
C THR A 19 -9.60 22.76 -12.67
N VAL A 20 -9.55 23.18 -11.41
CA VAL A 20 -9.55 24.60 -11.05
C VAL A 20 -8.14 25.19 -11.20
N PRO A 21 -7.94 26.23 -12.03
CA PRO A 21 -6.63 26.85 -12.21
C PRO A 21 -6.18 27.62 -10.95
N ASN A 22 -5.13 27.12 -10.29
CA ASN A 22 -4.05 27.81 -9.57
C ASN A 22 -4.30 29.00 -8.62
N ASP A 23 -5.53 29.34 -8.22
CA ASP A 23 -5.76 30.27 -7.10
C ASP A 23 -6.41 29.55 -5.91
N PHE A 24 -5.60 29.25 -4.90
CA PHE A 24 -6.02 28.62 -3.65
C PHE A 24 -7.12 29.43 -2.93
N THR A 25 -7.13 30.76 -3.11
CA THR A 25 -8.13 31.65 -2.52
C THR A 25 -9.51 31.44 -3.14
N ASN A 26 -9.56 31.22 -4.45
CA ASN A 26 -10.80 30.90 -5.16
C ASN A 26 -11.20 29.45 -4.92
N TRP A 27 -10.23 28.52 -4.90
CA TRP A 27 -10.49 27.13 -4.56
C TRP A 27 -11.19 27.01 -3.21
N LYS A 28 -10.73 27.71 -2.16
CA LYS A 28 -11.39 27.68 -0.84
C LYS A 28 -12.83 28.21 -0.85
N LYS A 29 -13.18 29.11 -1.78
CA LYS A 29 -14.55 29.66 -1.92
C LYS A 29 -15.47 28.69 -2.67
N PHE A 30 -14.95 27.93 -3.62
CA PHE A 30 -15.72 26.97 -4.43
C PHE A 30 -15.71 25.55 -3.86
N ALA A 31 -14.69 25.23 -3.07
CA ALA A 31 -14.58 24.02 -2.28
C ALA A 31 -15.58 24.11 -1.12
N ASN A 32 -16.85 23.95 -1.44
CA ASN A 32 -17.88 23.69 -0.46
C ASN A 32 -17.61 22.27 0.07
N ILE A 33 -16.66 22.16 1.01
CA ILE A 33 -16.25 20.88 1.61
C ILE A 33 -17.42 20.42 2.48
N GLU A 34 -18.21 19.51 1.94
CA GLU A 34 -19.20 18.78 2.73
C GLU A 34 -18.45 17.86 3.70
N LEU A 35 -18.55 18.15 5.00
CA LEU A 35 -17.99 17.32 6.08
C LEU A 35 -19.01 16.30 6.60
N THR A 36 -20.05 16.02 5.82
CA THR A 36 -21.06 15.00 6.12
C THR A 36 -20.39 13.62 6.18
N ASP A 37 -20.76 12.82 7.18
CA ASP A 37 -20.19 11.47 7.34
C ASP A 37 -20.62 10.61 6.14
N GLU A 38 -19.67 9.95 5.48
CA GLU A 38 -19.89 9.15 4.25
C GLU A 38 -20.99 8.09 4.44
N PHE A 39 -21.19 7.61 5.66
CA PHE A 39 -22.21 6.61 5.98
C PHE A 39 -23.50 7.20 6.56
N GLU A 40 -23.62 8.52 6.64
CA GLU A 40 -24.82 9.18 7.14
C GLU A 40 -26.01 8.90 6.20
N GLY A 41 -27.12 8.41 6.75
CA GLY A 41 -28.30 8.02 5.98
C GLY A 41 -28.20 6.66 5.27
N VAL A 42 -27.04 6.00 5.25
CA VAL A 42 -26.87 4.67 4.64
C VAL A 42 -27.40 3.60 5.60
N ARG A 43 -28.61 3.09 5.34
CA ARG A 43 -29.19 1.97 6.11
C ARG A 43 -28.85 0.64 5.47
N VAL A 44 -28.08 -0.19 6.17
CA VAL A 44 -27.85 -1.59 5.79
C VAL A 44 -28.92 -2.48 6.38
N HIS A 45 -29.31 -3.54 5.67
CA HIS A 45 -30.16 -4.57 6.24
C HIS A 45 -29.43 -5.28 7.38
N ILE A 46 -29.77 -4.96 8.63
CA ILE A 46 -29.21 -5.63 9.81
C ILE A 46 -29.84 -7.04 9.92
N PRO A 47 -29.02 -8.12 9.89
CA PRO A 47 -29.51 -9.48 10.12
C PRO A 47 -30.31 -9.60 11.42
N SER A 48 -31.38 -10.40 11.40
CA SER A 48 -32.29 -10.58 12.55
C SER A 48 -31.60 -11.06 13.83
N ARG A 49 -30.44 -11.71 13.72
CA ARG A 49 -29.61 -12.19 14.84
C ARG A 49 -28.90 -11.09 15.63
N PHE A 50 -28.85 -9.87 15.11
CA PHE A 50 -28.36 -8.69 15.83
C PHE A 50 -29.50 -7.80 16.37
N LYS A 51 -30.75 -8.14 16.08
CA LYS A 51 -31.91 -7.36 16.53
C LYS A 51 -32.33 -7.82 17.92
N ILE A 52 -32.09 -6.96 18.90
CA ILE A 52 -32.58 -7.17 20.26
C ILE A 52 -34.09 -6.97 20.28
N ASN A 53 -34.83 -7.96 20.76
CA ASN A 53 -36.29 -7.96 20.69
C ASN A 53 -36.87 -7.20 21.89
N VAL A 54 -37.17 -5.92 21.70
CA VAL A 54 -37.76 -5.04 22.73
C VAL A 54 -39.31 -5.00 22.69
N ASN A 55 -39.93 -5.61 21.68
CA ASN A 55 -41.36 -5.45 21.37
C ASN A 55 -42.30 -5.99 22.46
N HIS A 56 -41.91 -7.03 23.21
CA HIS A 56 -42.74 -7.57 24.30
C HIS A 56 -42.79 -6.62 25.52
N LEU A 57 -41.75 -5.80 25.73
CA LEU A 57 -41.72 -4.84 26.83
C LEU A 57 -42.60 -3.61 26.56
N LEU A 58 -43.02 -3.42 25.31
CA LEU A 58 -43.98 -2.38 24.89
C LEU A 58 -45.42 -2.90 24.79
N ARG A 59 -45.61 -4.22 24.71
CA ARG A 59 -46.94 -4.84 24.72
C ARG A 59 -47.50 -4.78 26.15
N GLY A 60 -48.66 -4.16 26.31
CA GLY A 60 -49.29 -3.84 27.61
C GLY A 60 -49.41 -2.35 27.93
N LEU A 61 -48.85 -1.44 27.11
CA LEU A 61 -49.12 0.02 27.19
C LEU A 61 -50.19 0.49 26.21
N ARG A 62 -50.70 -0.42 25.36
CA ARG A 62 -51.53 -0.07 24.20
C ARG A 62 -52.91 -0.72 24.19
N ASP A 63 -53.38 -1.19 25.34
CA ASP A 63 -54.71 -1.80 25.45
C ASP A 63 -55.65 -0.81 26.15
N ASN A 64 -56.06 0.22 25.40
CA ASN A 64 -57.41 0.75 25.51
C ASN A 64 -58.23 -0.13 24.55
N GLU A 65 -58.73 -1.26 25.05
CA GLU A 65 -60.03 -1.83 24.73
C GLU A 65 -60.16 -3.18 25.46
N SER A 66 -61.29 -3.29 26.16
CA SER A 66 -61.79 -4.46 26.86
C SER A 66 -61.73 -5.73 26.02
N ASP A 67 -61.18 -6.82 26.56
CA ASP A 67 -61.91 -8.09 26.50
C ASP A 67 -61.44 -9.09 27.55
N ASP A 68 -62.43 -9.71 28.18
CA ASP A 68 -62.34 -10.77 29.18
C ASP A 68 -62.00 -12.10 28.47
N SER A 69 -60.90 -12.76 28.85
CA SER A 69 -60.75 -14.22 28.68
C SER A 69 -59.49 -14.78 29.36
N THR A 70 -59.75 -15.48 30.48
CA THR A 70 -59.16 -16.76 30.88
C THR A 70 -57.64 -16.99 30.72
N GLY A 71 -56.96 -16.87 31.86
CA GLY A 71 -55.96 -17.81 32.39
C GLY A 71 -55.09 -18.62 31.41
N SER A 72 -53.85 -18.16 31.23
CA SER A 72 -52.70 -19.06 31.05
C SER A 72 -51.43 -18.42 31.63
N SER A 73 -50.78 -19.14 32.56
CA SER A 73 -49.56 -18.74 33.26
C SER A 73 -48.34 -18.57 32.34
N PRO A 74 -47.33 -17.79 32.74
CA PRO A 74 -46.26 -17.33 31.86
C PRO A 74 -45.10 -18.34 31.76
N ALA A 75 -45.17 -19.26 30.79
CA ALA A 75 -44.08 -20.20 30.48
C ALA A 75 -43.05 -19.66 29.45
N GLY A 76 -43.14 -18.39 29.05
CA GLY A 76 -42.33 -17.81 27.97
C GLY A 76 -41.06 -17.05 28.37
N GLY A 77 -40.84 -16.77 29.67
CA GLY A 77 -39.74 -15.91 30.12
C GLY A 77 -38.35 -16.50 29.91
N ASN A 78 -38.18 -17.81 30.11
CA ASN A 78 -36.87 -18.46 30.12
C ASN A 78 -36.24 -18.59 28.71
N ASN A 79 -37.06 -18.83 27.68
CA ASN A 79 -36.60 -18.93 26.29
C ASN A 79 -36.19 -17.57 25.69
N MET A 80 -36.70 -16.46 26.24
CA MET A 80 -36.46 -15.13 25.69
C MET A 80 -35.21 -14.46 26.27
N ALA A 81 -34.91 -14.70 27.55
CA ALA A 81 -33.63 -14.33 28.16
C ALA A 81 -32.47 -15.01 27.42
N ALA A 82 -32.56 -16.33 27.22
CA ALA A 82 -31.56 -17.10 26.46
C ALA A 82 -31.38 -16.59 25.01
N ARG A 83 -32.46 -16.14 24.37
CA ARG A 83 -32.40 -15.52 23.03
C ARG A 83 -31.70 -14.16 23.06
N ASN A 84 -31.96 -13.33 24.05
CA ASN A 84 -31.30 -12.03 24.18
C ASN A 84 -29.81 -12.20 24.54
N ASP A 85 -29.46 -13.16 25.38
CA ASP A 85 -28.06 -13.50 25.70
C ASP A 85 -27.31 -13.99 24.45
N SER A 86 -27.96 -14.81 23.62
CA SER A 86 -27.41 -15.23 22.33
C SER A 86 -27.21 -14.04 21.36
N VAL A 87 -28.17 -13.11 21.29
CA VAL A 87 -28.05 -11.90 20.47
C VAL A 87 -26.93 -10.99 20.97
N ILE A 88 -26.79 -10.83 22.29
CA ILE A 88 -25.70 -10.06 22.92
C ILE A 88 -24.34 -10.67 22.53
N ASN A 89 -24.20 -12.00 22.63
CA ASN A 89 -22.98 -12.70 22.21
C ASN A 89 -22.68 -12.53 20.72
N ASN A 90 -23.71 -12.54 19.86
CA ASN A 90 -23.50 -12.27 18.43
C ASN A 90 -23.01 -10.82 18.21
N ILE A 91 -23.59 -9.84 18.90
CA ILE A 91 -23.20 -8.43 18.77
C ILE A 91 -21.78 -8.19 19.28
N THR A 92 -21.37 -8.83 20.38
CA THR A 92 -19.99 -8.71 20.88
C THR A 92 -18.97 -9.34 19.94
N GLN A 93 -19.35 -10.38 19.19
CA GLN A 93 -18.48 -11.04 18.21
C GLN A 93 -18.57 -10.44 16.79
N ILE A 94 -19.26 -9.31 16.59
CA ILE A 94 -19.52 -8.73 15.27
C ILE A 94 -18.25 -8.51 14.44
N TRP A 95 -17.11 -8.20 15.07
CA TRP A 95 -15.85 -7.99 14.38
C TRP A 95 -15.24 -9.29 13.82
N ASN A 96 -15.42 -10.41 14.52
CA ASN A 96 -14.86 -11.69 14.10
C ASN A 96 -15.59 -12.25 12.87
N GLU A 97 -16.83 -11.83 12.63
CA GLU A 97 -17.62 -12.34 11.52
C GLU A 97 -17.23 -11.77 10.16
N SER A 98 -17.20 -12.67 9.16
CA SER A 98 -17.04 -12.31 7.76
C SER A 98 -18.10 -11.28 7.32
N PRO A 99 -17.69 -10.20 6.63
CA PRO A 99 -18.62 -9.20 6.09
C PRO A 99 -19.48 -9.72 4.93
N VAL A 100 -19.13 -10.87 4.33
CA VAL A 100 -19.85 -11.42 3.16
C VAL A 100 -20.75 -12.59 3.57
N ASN A 101 -20.23 -13.54 4.35
CA ASN A 101 -20.95 -14.78 4.65
C ASN A 101 -21.53 -14.83 6.08
N HIS A 102 -21.22 -13.88 6.97
CA HIS A 102 -21.72 -13.76 8.36
C HIS A 102 -21.74 -15.06 9.19
N LYS A 103 -20.99 -16.08 8.77
CA LYS A 103 -20.99 -17.44 9.31
C LYS A 103 -19.58 -17.91 9.68
N SER A 104 -18.56 -17.49 8.94
CA SER A 104 -17.17 -17.69 9.33
C SER A 104 -16.75 -16.60 10.32
N VAL A 105 -16.09 -17.00 11.40
CA VAL A 105 -15.73 -16.16 12.55
C VAL A 105 -14.24 -15.78 12.51
N ASP A 106 -13.66 -15.76 11.32
CA ASP A 106 -12.19 -15.67 11.14
C ASP A 106 -11.76 -14.30 10.60
N PHE A 107 -12.62 -13.28 10.57
CA PHE A 107 -12.28 -12.01 9.93
C PHE A 107 -11.11 -11.31 10.63
N VAL A 108 -11.15 -11.22 11.97
CA VAL A 108 -10.08 -10.59 12.76
C VAL A 108 -8.78 -11.36 12.61
N ASP A 109 -8.81 -12.68 12.71
CA ASP A 109 -7.60 -13.51 12.56
C ASP A 109 -6.99 -13.37 11.17
N ASN A 110 -7.81 -13.36 10.11
CA ASN A 110 -7.35 -13.12 8.74
C ASN A 110 -6.80 -11.70 8.56
N PHE A 111 -7.43 -10.71 9.19
CA PHE A 111 -7.00 -9.31 9.17
C PHE A 111 -5.65 -9.14 9.87
N ASP A 112 -5.46 -9.74 11.04
CA ASP A 112 -4.22 -9.67 11.82
C ASP A 112 -3.09 -10.46 11.12
N HIS A 113 -3.40 -11.61 10.52
CA HIS A 113 -2.47 -12.35 9.68
C HIS A 113 -2.05 -11.55 8.45
N LEU A 114 -3.00 -10.88 7.78
CA LEU A 114 -2.72 -9.98 6.66
C LEU A 114 -1.81 -8.83 7.10
N ASN A 115 -2.08 -8.20 8.24
CA ASN A 115 -1.29 -7.08 8.76
C ASN A 115 0.17 -7.50 9.03
N THR A 116 0.34 -8.67 9.65
CA THR A 116 1.65 -9.25 9.94
C THR A 116 2.40 -9.58 8.64
N SER A 117 1.70 -10.19 7.67
CA SER A 117 2.27 -10.56 6.37
C SER A 117 2.67 -9.33 5.56
N LEU A 118 1.83 -8.29 5.56
CA LEU A 118 2.10 -7.01 4.91
C LEU A 118 3.31 -6.31 5.52
N THR A 119 3.42 -6.31 6.85
CA THR A 119 4.59 -5.76 7.57
C THR A 119 5.87 -6.48 7.17
N ARG A 120 5.84 -7.82 7.14
CA ARG A 120 6.97 -8.62 6.68
C ARG A 120 7.32 -8.36 5.21
N MET A 121 6.31 -8.26 4.34
CA MET A 121 6.50 -7.98 2.93
C MET A 121 7.12 -6.60 2.70
N ALA A 122 6.67 -5.57 3.41
CA ALA A 122 7.20 -4.22 3.33
C ALA A 122 8.67 -4.14 3.78
N ASP A 123 9.03 -4.82 4.88
CA ASP A 123 10.42 -4.90 5.36
C ASP A 123 11.34 -5.60 4.35
N LEU A 124 10.91 -6.75 3.80
CA LEU A 124 11.66 -7.48 2.78
C LEU A 124 11.82 -6.66 1.50
N TRP A 125 10.75 -6.01 1.04
CA TRP A 125 10.78 -5.18 -0.15
C TRP A 125 11.69 -3.96 0.02
N SER A 126 11.65 -3.30 1.17
CA SER A 126 12.52 -2.15 1.47
C SER A 126 14.00 -2.56 1.43
N LYS A 127 14.35 -3.70 2.06
CA LYS A 127 15.71 -4.26 2.00
C LYS A 127 16.11 -4.58 0.57
N PHE A 128 15.21 -5.16 -0.22
CA PHE A 128 15.47 -5.51 -1.60
C PHE A 128 15.67 -4.27 -2.48
N ALA A 129 14.78 -3.27 -2.39
CA ALA A 129 14.88 -2.02 -3.14
C ALA A 129 16.19 -1.27 -2.82
N PHE A 130 16.58 -1.23 -1.54
CA PHE A 130 17.87 -0.67 -1.13
C PHE A 130 19.04 -1.44 -1.75
N LEU A 131 18.98 -2.77 -1.77
CA LEU A 131 20.02 -3.59 -2.41
C LEU A 131 20.09 -3.36 -3.92
N ALA A 132 18.95 -3.27 -4.60
CA ALA A 132 18.89 -2.98 -6.03
C ALA A 132 19.58 -1.64 -6.35
N GLU A 133 19.21 -0.56 -5.65
CA GLU A 133 19.83 0.76 -5.82
C GLU A 133 21.33 0.74 -5.49
N ARG A 134 21.73 -0.04 -4.47
CA ARG A 134 23.14 -0.21 -4.10
C ARG A 134 23.94 -0.96 -5.16
N ILE A 135 23.35 -1.95 -5.83
CA ILE A 135 24.00 -2.67 -6.94
C ILE A 135 24.29 -1.69 -8.07
N GLU A 136 23.31 -0.89 -8.49
CA GLU A 136 23.49 0.11 -9.55
C GLU A 136 24.60 1.13 -9.22
N ARG A 137 24.61 1.64 -7.98
CA ARG A 137 25.69 2.54 -7.52
C ARG A 137 27.08 1.90 -7.55
N ARG A 138 27.18 0.61 -7.25
CA ARG A 138 28.46 -0.12 -7.26
C ARG A 138 28.95 -0.35 -8.68
N GLU A 139 28.07 -0.69 -9.61
CA GLU A 139 28.44 -0.81 -11.02
C GLU A 139 28.95 0.52 -11.59
N LEU A 140 28.31 1.64 -11.23
CA LEU A 140 28.81 2.97 -11.60
C LEU A 140 30.20 3.27 -11.00
N ALA A 141 30.45 2.85 -9.75
CA ALA A 141 31.78 3.00 -9.13
C ALA A 141 32.84 2.19 -9.88
N VAL A 142 32.53 0.95 -10.28
CA VAL A 142 33.41 0.13 -11.13
C VAL A 142 33.67 0.83 -12.47
N ALA A 143 32.65 1.45 -13.08
CA ALA A 143 32.81 2.20 -14.32
C ALA A 143 33.70 3.46 -14.14
N SER A 144 33.66 4.09 -12.97
CA SER A 144 34.58 5.17 -12.60
C SER A 144 36.04 4.69 -12.54
N ASP A 145 36.28 3.48 -12.04
CA ASP A 145 37.63 2.90 -12.04
C ASP A 145 38.11 2.54 -13.45
N HIS A 146 37.22 2.10 -14.35
CA HIS A 146 37.54 1.95 -15.77
C HIS A 146 38.04 3.28 -16.38
N GLN A 147 37.36 4.40 -16.09
CA GLN A 147 37.81 5.71 -16.56
C GLN A 147 39.22 6.06 -16.04
N LYS A 148 39.50 5.80 -14.75
CA LYS A 148 40.84 6.02 -14.19
C LYS A 148 41.89 5.15 -14.87
N ALA A 149 41.58 3.88 -15.15
CA ALA A 149 42.46 2.98 -15.89
C ALA A 149 42.78 3.54 -17.29
N GLY A 150 41.78 4.08 -18.00
CA GLY A 150 41.97 4.78 -19.27
C GLY A 150 42.94 5.96 -19.16
N ALA A 151 42.80 6.80 -18.14
CA ALA A 151 43.70 7.96 -17.93
C ALA A 151 45.15 7.53 -17.61
N PHE A 152 45.35 6.46 -16.83
CA PHE A 152 46.68 5.91 -16.60
C PHE A 152 47.29 5.32 -17.89
N LEU A 153 46.47 4.64 -18.70
CA LEU A 153 46.92 4.07 -19.97
C LEU A 153 47.31 5.15 -20.98
N GLU A 154 46.62 6.29 -20.97
CA GLU A 154 46.99 7.46 -21.78
C GLU A 154 48.37 8.01 -21.38
N ASN A 155 48.61 8.18 -20.09
CA ASN A 155 49.93 8.57 -19.58
C ASN A 155 51.01 7.55 -19.95
N PHE A 156 50.70 6.26 -19.83
CA PHE A 156 51.61 5.19 -20.23
C PHE A 156 51.93 5.26 -21.73
N ALA A 157 50.95 5.44 -22.61
CA ALA A 157 51.16 5.51 -24.05
C ALA A 157 52.07 6.70 -24.45
N ASN A 158 51.95 7.83 -23.74
CA ASN A 158 52.83 8.98 -23.93
C ASN A 158 54.28 8.66 -23.54
N VAL A 159 54.49 8.02 -22.39
CA VAL A 159 55.84 7.61 -21.94
C VAL A 159 56.40 6.48 -22.82
N ASN A 160 55.57 5.53 -23.25
CA ASN A 160 55.93 4.42 -24.14
C ASN A 160 56.59 4.92 -25.43
N THR A 161 56.02 5.98 -26.03
CA THR A 161 56.57 6.62 -27.22
C THR A 161 57.97 7.21 -26.98
N ASN A 162 58.21 7.77 -25.79
CA ASN A 162 59.52 8.32 -25.43
C ASN A 162 60.56 7.23 -25.14
N VAL A 163 60.15 6.11 -24.54
CA VAL A 163 61.07 5.02 -24.18
C VAL A 163 61.49 4.22 -25.40
N PHE A 164 60.55 3.88 -26.28
CA PHE A 164 60.82 3.03 -27.45
C PHE A 164 61.03 3.82 -28.75
N GLY A 165 60.87 5.14 -28.72
CA GLY A 165 61.16 6.02 -29.85
C GLY A 165 62.67 6.09 -30.14
N MET A 166 63.09 5.60 -31.30
CA MET A 166 64.51 5.57 -31.70
C MET A 166 65.10 6.96 -32.01
N ASP A 167 64.23 7.95 -32.22
CA ASP A 167 64.62 9.35 -32.43
C ASP A 167 65.39 9.95 -31.24
N ASN A 168 65.30 9.33 -30.06
CA ASN A 168 65.96 9.80 -28.83
C ASN A 168 67.45 9.41 -28.73
N ILE A 169 67.95 8.48 -29.56
CA ILE A 169 69.33 7.96 -29.47
C ILE A 169 70.08 8.05 -30.80
N ILE A 170 69.39 7.95 -31.94
CA ILE A 170 70.01 7.94 -33.27
C ILE A 170 69.54 9.16 -34.07
N GLU A 171 70.49 10.04 -34.46
CA GLU A 171 70.22 11.20 -35.32
C GLU A 171 69.90 10.71 -36.74
N ASN A 172 68.62 10.41 -37.00
CA ASN A 172 68.19 9.70 -38.19
C ASN A 172 68.14 10.64 -39.41
N ARG A 173 69.29 10.82 -40.09
CA ARG A 173 69.40 11.66 -41.32
C ARG A 173 68.71 11.05 -42.55
N SER A 174 68.34 9.77 -42.50
CA SER A 174 67.56 9.10 -43.54
C SER A 174 66.19 8.74 -42.97
N ARG A 175 65.13 9.38 -43.49
CA ARG A 175 63.72 9.16 -43.10
C ARG A 175 63.18 7.78 -43.54
N LYS A 176 63.91 6.68 -43.37
CA LYS A 176 63.36 5.34 -43.54
C LYS A 176 62.80 4.88 -42.20
N THR A 177 61.48 4.82 -42.10
CA THR A 177 60.76 4.23 -40.97
C THR A 177 61.16 2.75 -40.87
N THR A 178 61.81 2.36 -39.78
CA THR A 178 62.12 0.96 -39.47
C THR A 178 60.85 0.19 -39.14
N GLU A 179 60.83 -1.12 -39.41
CA GLU A 179 59.71 -2.02 -39.06
C GLU A 179 59.34 -1.91 -37.57
N GLU A 180 60.32 -1.81 -36.68
CA GLU A 180 60.10 -1.58 -35.24
C GLU A 180 59.41 -0.23 -34.94
N SER A 181 59.69 0.82 -35.71
CA SER A 181 59.00 2.12 -35.57
C SER A 181 57.56 2.03 -36.07
N GLN A 182 57.28 1.22 -37.10
CA GLN A 182 55.92 0.94 -37.56
C GLN A 182 55.13 0.13 -36.52
N ASN A 183 55.74 -0.91 -35.94
CA ASN A 183 55.15 -1.72 -34.88
C ASN A 183 54.79 -0.85 -33.65
N LEU A 184 55.68 0.06 -33.23
CA LEU A 184 55.39 1.00 -32.14
C LEU A 184 54.20 1.92 -32.45
N ASN A 185 54.07 2.40 -33.69
CA ASN A 185 52.93 3.21 -34.11
C ASN A 185 51.61 2.41 -34.10
N ILE A 186 51.63 1.13 -34.51
CA ILE A 186 50.47 0.24 -34.44
C ILE A 186 50.06 0.03 -32.98
N ILE A 187 51.01 -0.31 -32.10
CA ILE A 187 50.77 -0.47 -30.65
C ILE A 187 50.12 0.80 -30.08
N ASN A 188 50.70 1.97 -30.31
CA ASN A 188 50.16 3.23 -29.79
C ASN A 188 48.76 3.56 -30.34
N THR A 189 48.47 3.18 -31.58
CA THR A 189 47.14 3.37 -32.19
C THR A 189 46.10 2.49 -31.52
N ILE A 190 46.41 1.21 -31.29
CA ILE A 190 45.50 0.27 -30.61
C ILE A 190 45.34 0.63 -29.13
N LEU A 191 46.40 1.10 -28.46
CA LEU A 191 46.31 1.63 -27.09
C LEU A 191 45.34 2.82 -26.99
N LYS A 192 45.30 3.70 -28.00
CA LYS A 192 44.30 4.79 -28.06
C LYS A 192 42.87 4.26 -28.18
N GLN A 193 42.64 3.17 -28.92
CA GLN A 193 41.32 2.51 -28.95
C GLN A 193 40.94 1.96 -27.59
N ALA A 194 41.87 1.32 -26.88
CA ALA A 194 41.65 0.83 -25.51
C ALA A 194 41.32 1.97 -24.53
N ILE A 195 42.01 3.12 -24.62
CA ILE A 195 41.70 4.32 -23.83
C ILE A 195 40.27 4.82 -24.11
N GLY A 196 39.89 4.90 -25.39
CA GLY A 196 38.54 5.28 -25.81
C GLY A 196 37.45 4.35 -25.26
N PHE A 197 37.69 3.03 -25.27
CA PHE A 197 36.80 2.04 -24.67
C PHE A 197 36.56 2.28 -23.17
N PHE A 198 37.62 2.52 -22.40
CA PHE A 198 37.52 2.80 -20.97
C PHE A 198 36.74 4.08 -20.67
N GLY A 199 36.92 5.13 -21.48
CA GLY A 199 36.14 6.36 -21.38
C GLY A 199 34.65 6.15 -21.69
N ASN A 200 34.34 5.40 -22.77
CA ASN A 200 32.97 5.11 -23.17
C ASN A 200 32.23 4.23 -22.15
N THR A 201 32.90 3.27 -21.52
CA THR A 201 32.30 2.38 -20.52
C THR A 201 31.64 3.16 -19.38
N LYS A 202 32.29 4.21 -18.88
CA LYS A 202 31.71 5.07 -17.85
C LYS A 202 30.48 5.82 -18.35
N LYS A 203 30.56 6.42 -19.53
CA LYS A 203 29.47 7.18 -20.13
C LYS A 203 28.22 6.32 -20.32
N VAL A 204 28.38 5.11 -20.87
CA VAL A 204 27.28 4.15 -21.04
C VAL A 204 26.65 3.79 -19.70
N LYS A 205 27.45 3.59 -18.65
CA LYS A 205 26.94 3.31 -17.29
C LYS A 205 26.25 4.50 -16.62
N GLU A 206 26.67 5.73 -16.88
CA GLU A 206 25.97 6.94 -16.42
C GLU A 206 24.59 7.08 -17.08
N GLU A 207 24.49 6.77 -18.37
CA GLU A 207 23.23 6.74 -19.12
C GLU A 207 22.28 5.64 -18.61
N GLU A 208 22.80 4.42 -18.37
CA GLU A 208 22.04 3.31 -17.76
C GLU A 208 21.48 3.71 -16.39
N MET A 209 22.34 4.24 -15.50
CA MET A 209 21.95 4.65 -14.16
C MET A 209 20.83 5.70 -14.20
N THR A 210 20.91 6.66 -15.12
CA THR A 210 19.88 7.68 -15.30
C THR A 210 18.54 7.07 -15.72
N SER A 211 18.56 6.15 -16.70
CA SER A 211 17.36 5.41 -17.16
C SER A 211 16.72 4.60 -16.03
N VAL A 212 17.54 3.81 -15.32
CA VAL A 212 17.08 2.94 -14.23
C VAL A 212 16.54 3.76 -13.05
N CYS A 213 17.18 4.88 -12.70
CA CYS A 213 16.74 5.71 -11.57
C CYS A 213 15.40 6.42 -11.81
N LEU A 214 15.13 6.87 -13.03
CA LEU A 214 13.92 7.62 -13.35
C LEU A 214 12.68 6.73 -13.42
N ASP A 215 12.78 5.57 -14.07
CA ASP A 215 11.60 4.75 -14.34
C ASP A 215 11.51 3.54 -13.40
N VAL A 216 12.60 2.78 -13.27
CA VAL A 216 12.60 1.49 -12.55
C VAL A 216 12.56 1.71 -11.04
N ILE A 217 13.48 2.51 -10.50
CA ILE A 217 13.57 2.78 -9.06
C ILE A 217 12.33 3.54 -8.55
N GLU A 218 11.72 4.37 -9.39
CA GLU A 218 10.48 5.06 -9.04
C GLU A 218 9.32 4.05 -8.89
N ASN A 219 9.23 3.05 -9.77
CA ASN A 219 8.24 1.98 -9.62
C ASN A 219 8.50 1.10 -8.37
N PHE A 220 9.75 0.89 -7.96
CA PHE A 220 10.10 0.25 -6.68
C PHE A 220 9.50 1.02 -5.48
N LYS A 221 9.70 2.35 -5.47
CA LYS A 221 9.18 3.24 -4.41
C LYS A 221 7.67 3.32 -4.42
N LYS A 222 7.06 3.42 -5.60
CA LYS A 222 5.61 3.42 -5.77
C LYS A 222 4.95 2.18 -5.17
N PHE A 223 5.56 0.99 -5.34
CA PHE A 223 5.04 -0.22 -4.70
C PHE A 223 5.13 -0.15 -3.17
N GLN A 224 6.20 0.45 -2.64
CA GLN A 224 6.37 0.71 -1.21
C GLN A 224 5.31 1.67 -0.67
N ASP A 225 4.96 2.72 -1.41
CA ASP A 225 3.90 3.66 -1.04
C ASP A 225 2.53 2.99 -0.98
N TYR A 226 2.23 2.05 -1.88
CA TYR A 226 0.99 1.27 -1.80
C TYR A 226 0.94 0.40 -0.54
N MET A 227 2.04 -0.27 -0.17
CA MET A 227 2.11 -1.03 1.08
C MET A 227 1.89 -0.15 2.31
N ALA A 228 2.53 1.03 2.34
CA ALA A 228 2.34 2.01 3.41
C ALA A 228 0.87 2.51 3.48
N SER A 229 0.25 2.78 2.33
CA SER A 229 -1.15 3.19 2.25
C SER A 229 -2.10 2.13 2.85
N LEU A 230 -1.88 0.84 2.54
CA LEU A 230 -2.67 -0.23 3.13
C LEU A 230 -2.41 -0.36 4.64
N HIS A 231 -1.17 -0.22 5.11
CA HIS A 231 -0.87 -0.18 6.55
C HIS A 231 -1.65 0.92 7.27
N PHE A 232 -1.66 2.14 6.75
CA PHE A 232 -2.43 3.24 7.36
C PHE A 232 -3.94 2.96 7.37
N LEU A 233 -4.48 2.33 6.33
CA LEU A 233 -5.88 1.90 6.33
C LEU A 233 -6.14 0.85 7.42
N MET A 234 -5.27 -0.15 7.53
CA MET A 234 -5.40 -1.20 8.54
C MET A 234 -5.29 -0.63 9.96
N GLU A 235 -4.35 0.30 10.21
CA GLU A 235 -4.22 0.99 11.48
C GLU A 235 -5.49 1.77 11.85
N ARG A 236 -6.07 2.51 10.89
CA ARG A 236 -7.34 3.23 11.08
C ARG A 236 -8.49 2.27 11.44
N ILE A 237 -8.55 1.11 10.80
CA ILE A 237 -9.56 0.08 11.10
C ILE A 237 -9.34 -0.51 12.49
N THR A 238 -8.11 -0.82 12.87
CA THR A 238 -7.77 -1.31 14.21
C THR A 238 -8.19 -0.31 15.29
N ASN A 239 -7.91 0.99 15.07
CA ASN A 239 -8.31 2.05 15.99
C ASN A 239 -9.84 2.16 16.09
N TYR A 240 -10.54 2.12 14.96
CA TYR A 240 -12.00 2.14 14.93
C TYR A 240 -12.62 0.89 15.57
N ARG A 241 -12.05 -0.29 15.36
CA ARG A 241 -12.44 -1.54 16.01
C ARG A 241 -12.39 -1.38 17.53
N ASN A 242 -11.25 -0.98 18.08
CA ASN A 242 -11.06 -0.80 19.51
C ASN A 242 -12.08 0.19 20.13
N GLU A 243 -12.35 1.29 19.44
CA GLU A 243 -13.34 2.28 19.88
C GLU A 243 -14.78 1.75 19.79
N SER A 244 -15.12 1.07 18.69
CA SER A 244 -16.46 0.54 18.46
C SER A 244 -16.80 -0.63 19.40
N GLU A 245 -15.84 -1.50 19.74
CA GLU A 245 -16.02 -2.58 20.73
C GLU A 245 -16.34 -2.00 22.12
N LYS A 246 -15.58 -0.98 22.56
CA LYS A 246 -15.87 -0.27 23.81
C LYS A 246 -17.28 0.33 23.82
N ARG A 247 -17.68 0.98 22.73
CA ARG A 247 -19.04 1.56 22.58
C ARG A 247 -20.12 0.49 22.59
N ILE A 248 -19.92 -0.65 21.92
CA ILE A 248 -20.83 -1.80 21.97
C ILE A 248 -21.05 -2.24 23.42
N HIS A 249 -19.97 -2.46 24.18
CA HIS A 249 -20.07 -2.88 25.57
C HIS A 249 -20.85 -1.89 26.44
N ILE A 250 -20.59 -0.58 26.27
CA ILE A 250 -21.32 0.47 27.01
C ILE A 250 -22.81 0.47 26.66
N LEU A 251 -23.16 0.41 25.36
CA LEU A 251 -24.55 0.43 24.90
C LEU A 251 -25.30 -0.84 25.32
N LEU A 252 -24.68 -2.01 25.21
CA LEU A 252 -25.26 -3.27 25.67
C LEU A 252 -25.51 -3.25 27.18
N ASN A 253 -24.53 -2.84 27.99
CA ASN A 253 -24.70 -2.73 29.44
C ASN A 253 -25.82 -1.76 29.83
N LYS A 254 -25.92 -0.62 29.14
CA LYS A 254 -27.00 0.36 29.35
C LYS A 254 -28.36 -0.24 29.00
N LEU A 255 -28.45 -0.96 27.89
CA LEU A 255 -29.67 -1.61 27.42
C LEU A 255 -30.12 -2.74 28.36
N THR A 256 -29.18 -3.59 28.82
CA THR A 256 -29.46 -4.65 29.79
C THR A 256 -30.00 -4.09 31.11
N ARG A 257 -29.34 -3.07 31.68
CA ARG A 257 -29.80 -2.41 32.92
C ARG A 257 -31.16 -1.74 32.76
N ALA A 258 -31.42 -1.09 31.62
CA ALA A 258 -32.71 -0.47 31.34
C ALA A 258 -33.83 -1.53 31.25
N ASN A 259 -33.55 -2.65 30.58
CA ASN A 259 -34.47 -3.78 30.46
C ASN A 259 -34.75 -4.46 31.81
N GLU A 260 -33.73 -4.69 32.65
CA GLU A 260 -33.90 -5.24 34.00
C GLU A 260 -34.79 -4.34 34.86
N ARG A 261 -34.54 -3.03 34.86
CA ARG A 261 -35.37 -2.06 35.59
C ARG A 261 -36.81 -2.04 35.09
N LEU A 262 -37.01 -2.06 33.77
CA LEU A 262 -38.33 -2.07 33.17
C LEU A 262 -39.09 -3.37 33.48
N SER A 263 -38.40 -4.52 33.51
CA SER A 263 -38.96 -5.79 33.97
C SER A 263 -39.35 -5.75 35.46
N HIS A 264 -38.52 -5.14 36.31
CA HIS A 264 -38.83 -5.01 37.74
C HIS A 264 -40.00 -4.07 38.04
N ILE A 265 -40.14 -2.96 37.28
CA ILE A 265 -41.23 -2.00 37.47
C ILE A 265 -42.57 -2.59 37.01
N LYS A 266 -42.60 -3.36 35.92
CA LYS A 266 -43.81 -4.07 35.47
C LYS A 266 -44.32 -5.12 36.47
N GLY A 267 -43.45 -5.63 37.34
CA GLY A 267 -43.84 -6.59 38.38
C GLY A 267 -44.47 -5.96 39.63
N LYS A 268 -44.49 -4.63 39.74
CA LYS A 268 -45.08 -3.90 40.88
C LYS A 268 -46.43 -3.29 40.48
N SER A 269 -47.41 -3.35 41.38
CA SER A 269 -48.79 -2.90 41.15
C SER A 269 -48.99 -1.38 41.20
N ASP A 270 -48.00 -0.62 41.65
CA ASP A 270 -48.05 0.85 41.78
C ASP A 270 -47.17 1.50 40.70
N ILE A 271 -47.73 1.63 39.49
CA ILE A 271 -46.99 1.98 38.28
C ILE A 271 -47.15 3.48 37.97
N LYS A 272 -46.06 4.24 38.10
CA LYS A 272 -45.98 5.60 37.54
C LYS A 272 -45.69 5.51 36.04
N GLY A 273 -46.71 5.77 35.20
CA GLY A 273 -46.57 5.75 33.73
C GLY A 273 -45.44 6.64 33.20
N SER A 274 -45.16 7.77 33.86
CA SER A 274 -44.08 8.68 33.48
C SER A 274 -42.67 8.08 33.64
N GLU A 275 -42.47 7.11 34.52
CA GLU A 275 -41.19 6.40 34.67
C GLU A 275 -41.02 5.33 33.59
N ILE A 276 -42.11 4.65 33.24
CA ILE A 276 -42.14 3.69 32.13
C ILE A 276 -41.83 4.38 30.80
N ASP A 277 -42.48 5.50 30.49
CA ASP A 277 -42.26 6.24 29.24
C ASP A 277 -40.80 6.72 29.10
N ARG A 278 -40.19 7.14 30.22
CA ARG A 278 -38.77 7.51 30.24
C ARG A 278 -37.87 6.31 29.95
N LEU A 279 -38.11 5.16 30.58
CA LEU A 279 -37.32 3.95 30.36
C LEU A 279 -37.50 3.39 28.94
N VAL A 280 -38.72 3.45 28.40
CA VAL A 280 -39.02 3.13 27.01
C VAL A 280 -38.23 4.04 26.08
N THR A 281 -38.27 5.35 26.29
CA THR A 281 -37.52 6.32 25.47
C THR A 281 -36.02 6.04 25.49
N ILE A 282 -35.44 5.79 26.68
CA ILE A 282 -34.02 5.44 26.83
C ILE A 282 -33.69 4.14 26.08
N THR A 283 -34.56 3.13 26.17
CA THR A 283 -34.38 1.83 25.53
C THR A 283 -34.42 1.96 24.02
N THR A 284 -35.41 2.67 23.48
CA THR A 284 -35.54 2.93 22.04
C THR A 284 -34.32 3.70 21.52
N GLN A 285 -33.94 4.80 22.17
CA GLN A 285 -32.76 5.59 21.75
C GLN A 285 -31.46 4.78 21.82
N THR A 286 -31.25 4.00 22.88
CA THR A 286 -30.04 3.16 23.02
C THR A 286 -30.01 2.04 21.98
N SER A 287 -31.17 1.44 21.68
CA SER A 287 -31.32 0.45 20.62
C SER A 287 -31.01 1.05 19.24
N ASP A 288 -31.50 2.26 18.95
CA ASP A 288 -31.22 2.95 17.68
C ASP A 288 -29.73 3.30 17.54
N GLN A 289 -29.11 3.79 18.62
CA GLN A 289 -27.66 4.04 18.66
C GLN A 289 -26.86 2.75 18.40
N LEU A 290 -27.27 1.63 18.99
CA LEU A 290 -26.63 0.34 18.78
C LEU A 290 -26.80 -0.16 17.33
N ASN A 291 -28.01 -0.04 16.78
CA ASN A 291 -28.28 -0.41 15.39
C ASN A 291 -27.48 0.42 14.39
N ASN A 292 -27.33 1.72 14.64
CA ASN A 292 -26.49 2.61 13.82
C ASN A 292 -25.01 2.20 13.90
N LEU A 293 -24.51 1.87 15.11
CA LEU A 293 -23.14 1.41 15.30
C LEU A 293 -22.88 0.08 14.58
N ILE A 294 -23.79 -0.89 14.71
CA ILE A 294 -23.73 -2.19 14.02
C ILE A 294 -23.71 -1.98 12.49
N SER A 295 -24.59 -1.14 11.97
CA SER A 295 -24.64 -0.81 10.53
C SER A 295 -23.32 -0.23 10.05
N ARG A 296 -22.74 0.68 10.83
CA ARG A 296 -21.45 1.30 10.51
C ARG A 296 -20.30 0.29 10.52
N ILE A 297 -20.25 -0.62 11.49
CA ILE A 297 -19.24 -1.69 11.53
C ILE A 297 -19.33 -2.56 10.27
N ILE A 298 -20.55 -2.94 9.86
CA ILE A 298 -20.76 -3.74 8.65
C ILE A 298 -20.25 -2.99 7.41
N LEU A 299 -20.59 -1.70 7.28
CA LEU A 299 -20.13 -0.85 6.17
C LEU A 299 -18.61 -0.73 6.13
N VAL A 300 -17.97 -0.44 7.27
CA VAL A 300 -16.50 -0.31 7.35
C VAL A 300 -15.82 -1.61 6.94
N LYS A 301 -16.30 -2.77 7.40
CA LYS A 301 -15.75 -4.07 6.99
C LYS A 301 -15.92 -4.32 5.49
N LEU A 302 -17.08 -3.97 4.92
CA LEU A 302 -17.34 -4.11 3.49
C LEU A 302 -16.43 -3.19 2.65
N THR A 303 -16.28 -1.93 3.07
CA THR A 303 -15.38 -0.96 2.44
C THR A 303 -13.94 -1.47 2.46
N PHE A 304 -13.48 -2.01 3.58
CA PHE A 304 -12.15 -2.61 3.65
C PHE A 304 -11.96 -3.77 2.66
N VAL A 305 -12.93 -4.68 2.54
CA VAL A 305 -12.84 -5.80 1.58
C VAL A 305 -12.78 -5.30 0.14
N ASN A 306 -13.59 -4.28 -0.20
CA ASN A 306 -13.56 -3.67 -1.53
C ASN A 306 -12.21 -2.99 -1.80
N GLU A 307 -11.69 -2.24 -0.83
CA GLU A 307 -10.41 -1.55 -0.95
C GLU A 307 -9.26 -2.55 -1.06
N TYR A 308 -9.29 -3.63 -0.29
CA TYR A 308 -8.32 -4.71 -0.40
C TYR A 308 -8.38 -5.39 -1.77
N ALA A 309 -9.58 -5.61 -2.34
CA ALA A 309 -9.73 -6.14 -3.69
C ALA A 309 -9.14 -5.21 -4.78
N LEU A 310 -9.18 -3.89 -4.57
CA LEU A 310 -8.47 -2.94 -5.43
C LEU A 310 -6.96 -3.01 -5.22
N TYR A 311 -6.52 -3.05 -3.96
CA TYR A 311 -5.11 -3.19 -3.58
C TYR A 311 -4.47 -4.43 -4.21
N GLN A 312 -5.22 -5.54 -4.37
CA GLN A 312 -4.73 -6.74 -5.05
C GLN A 312 -4.18 -6.47 -6.46
N LYS A 313 -4.60 -5.41 -7.15
CA LYS A 313 -4.05 -5.06 -8.47
C LYS A 313 -2.61 -4.52 -8.39
N THR A 314 -2.17 -4.02 -7.24
CA THR A 314 -0.81 -3.50 -7.03
C THR A 314 0.26 -4.59 -7.20
N LYS A 315 -0.09 -5.88 -7.04
CA LYS A 315 0.85 -7.00 -7.24
C LYS A 315 1.47 -7.02 -8.64
N TYR A 316 0.79 -6.48 -9.66
CA TYR A 316 1.33 -6.42 -11.01
C TYR A 316 2.50 -5.43 -11.16
N ILE A 317 2.64 -4.48 -10.23
CA ILE A 317 3.80 -3.57 -10.19
C ILE A 317 5.07 -4.37 -9.96
N ILE A 318 5.01 -5.46 -9.18
CA ILE A 318 6.16 -6.37 -9.00
C ILE A 318 6.61 -6.87 -10.37
N SER A 319 5.69 -7.43 -11.16
CA SER A 319 6.00 -7.95 -12.50
C SER A 319 6.53 -6.89 -13.46
N GLU A 320 5.99 -5.67 -13.40
CA GLU A 320 6.42 -4.51 -14.21
C GLU A 320 7.86 -4.10 -13.84
N VAL A 321 8.11 -3.85 -12.55
CA VAL A 321 9.42 -3.45 -12.02
C VAL A 321 10.53 -4.42 -12.41
N PHE A 322 10.31 -5.72 -12.25
CA PHE A 322 11.32 -6.72 -12.60
C PHE A 322 11.57 -6.77 -14.12
N GLN A 323 10.52 -6.69 -14.93
CA GLN A 323 10.69 -6.68 -16.39
C GLN A 323 11.44 -5.44 -16.85
N ASP A 324 11.11 -4.27 -16.33
CA ASP A 324 11.76 -3.02 -16.73
C ASP A 324 13.21 -2.97 -16.25
N TRP A 325 13.49 -3.43 -15.03
CA TRP A 325 14.85 -3.48 -14.50
C TRP A 325 15.78 -4.34 -15.37
N PHE A 326 15.34 -5.57 -15.70
CA PHE A 326 16.15 -6.47 -16.51
C PHE A 326 16.16 -6.09 -18.00
N ARG A 327 15.13 -5.39 -18.49
CA ARG A 327 15.10 -4.84 -19.86
C ARG A 327 16.17 -3.78 -20.05
N GLU A 328 16.26 -2.81 -19.14
CA GLU A 328 17.31 -1.78 -19.23
C GLU A 328 18.70 -2.42 -19.08
N ARG A 329 18.88 -3.35 -18.14
CA ARG A 329 20.13 -4.10 -18.00
C ARG A 329 20.55 -4.85 -19.26
N LEU A 330 19.60 -5.50 -19.95
CA LEU A 330 19.87 -6.20 -21.20
C LEU A 330 20.32 -5.21 -22.28
N LYS A 331 19.55 -4.14 -22.47
CA LYS A 331 19.82 -3.10 -23.48
C LYS A 331 21.21 -2.49 -23.33
N PHE A 332 21.59 -2.08 -22.12
CA PHE A 332 22.93 -1.49 -21.89
C PHE A 332 24.03 -2.56 -21.81
N GLY A 333 23.69 -3.77 -21.36
CA GLY A 333 24.57 -4.93 -21.38
C GLY A 333 25.02 -5.29 -22.81
N ASP A 334 24.10 -5.29 -23.77
CA ASP A 334 24.41 -5.57 -25.18
C ASP A 334 25.37 -4.52 -25.76
N VAL A 335 25.13 -3.23 -25.49
CA VAL A 335 26.02 -2.14 -25.92
C VAL A 335 27.42 -2.30 -25.35
N GLN A 336 27.53 -2.64 -24.06
CA GLN A 336 28.83 -2.85 -23.42
C GLN A 336 29.54 -4.09 -23.99
N GLN A 337 28.80 -5.17 -24.24
CA GLN A 337 29.34 -6.41 -24.81
C GLN A 337 29.87 -6.19 -26.23
N GLU A 338 29.13 -5.45 -27.07
CA GLU A 338 29.59 -5.05 -28.41
C GLU A 338 30.88 -4.22 -28.33
N ALA A 339 30.97 -3.30 -27.37
CA ALA A 339 32.18 -2.48 -27.18
C ALA A 339 33.41 -3.34 -26.82
N VAL A 340 33.23 -4.36 -25.97
CA VAL A 340 34.30 -5.32 -25.64
C VAL A 340 34.72 -6.14 -26.86
N GLN A 341 33.77 -6.61 -27.66
CA GLN A 341 34.06 -7.39 -28.88
C GLN A 341 34.83 -6.57 -29.92
N ARG A 342 34.46 -5.29 -30.11
CA ARG A 342 35.18 -4.37 -31.01
C ARG A 342 36.62 -4.18 -30.54
N LEU A 343 36.81 -3.84 -29.26
CA LEU A 343 38.15 -3.67 -28.71
C LEU A 343 38.99 -4.94 -28.84
N PHE A 344 38.40 -6.11 -28.57
CA PHE A 344 39.10 -7.38 -28.72
C PHE A 344 39.59 -7.61 -30.16
N THR A 345 38.77 -7.26 -31.15
CA THR A 345 39.14 -7.37 -32.57
C THR A 345 40.32 -6.44 -32.88
N ASP A 346 40.27 -5.18 -32.43
CA ASP A 346 41.37 -4.23 -32.63
C ASP A 346 42.67 -4.70 -31.95
N LEU A 347 42.57 -5.37 -30.80
CA LEU A 347 43.73 -5.92 -30.08
C LEU A 347 44.38 -7.10 -30.81
N GLN A 348 43.68 -7.79 -31.71
CA GLN A 348 44.28 -8.89 -32.49
C GLN A 348 45.30 -8.38 -33.51
N ASP A 349 45.22 -7.11 -33.90
CA ASP A 349 46.16 -6.46 -34.81
C ASP A 349 47.46 -6.02 -34.12
N LEU A 350 47.61 -6.26 -32.80
CA LEU A 350 48.84 -5.95 -32.09
C LEU A 350 49.99 -6.83 -32.62
N PRO A 351 51.16 -6.23 -32.93
CA PRO A 351 52.31 -7.00 -33.38
C PRO A 351 52.81 -7.90 -32.24
N LEU A 352 52.91 -9.20 -32.53
CA LEU A 352 53.50 -10.21 -31.66
C LEU A 352 54.80 -10.71 -32.29
N LYS A 353 55.77 -11.13 -31.47
CA LYS A 353 57.04 -11.72 -31.93
C LYS A 353 56.91 -13.20 -32.23
#